data_AF-A0A8J8Q5P9-F1
#
_entry.id   AF-A0A8J8Q5P9-F1
#
_cell.length_a   1.000
_cell.length_b   1.000
_cell.length_c   1.000
_cell.angle_alpha   90.00
_cell.angle_beta   90.00
_cell.angle_gamma   90.00
#
_symmetry.space_group_name_H-M   'P 1'
#
loop_
_entity.id
_entity.type
_entity.pdbx_description
1 polymer ?
#
loop_
_entity_poly.entity_id
_entity_poly.type
_entity_poly.pdbx_seq_one_letter_code
_entity_poly.pdbx_strand_id
1 'polypeptide(L)' 'MSTRVAESTGYGPNSQMSIFGYVVAALVVIVLLPVLPLFVIGWLIWRAFLAPDEEEHSFEKWRRESGRPPGDT' A
#
# COMPACT_ATOMS: atom_id res chain seq x y z
N MET A 1 -56.11 9.22 12.74
CA MET A 1 -55.17 8.13 12.39
C MET A 1 -53.79 8.57 12.89
N SER A 2 -53.29 7.97 13.97
CA SER A 2 -52.02 8.35 14.62
C SER A 2 -50.89 7.49 14.05
N THR A 3 -50.08 8.05 13.16
CA THR A 3 -48.91 7.36 12.60
C THR A 3 -47.76 7.46 13.60
N ARG A 4 -47.62 6.46 14.47
CA ARG A 4 -46.40 6.27 15.25
C ARG A 4 -45.31 5.78 14.30
N VAL A 5 -44.57 6.72 13.72
CA VAL A 5 -43.29 6.40 13.06
C VAL A 5 -42.29 6.17 14.18
N ALA A 6 -41.78 4.94 14.29
CA ALA A 6 -40.71 4.63 15.25
C ALA A 6 -39.52 5.54 14.93
N GLU A 7 -39.00 6.25 15.95
CA GLU A 7 -37.79 7.06 15.80
C GLU A 7 -36.67 6.16 15.24
N SER A 8 -36.01 6.65 14.19
CA SER A 8 -34.88 5.98 13.56
C SER A 8 -33.73 5.90 14.57
N THR A 9 -33.63 4.77 15.28
CA THR A 9 -32.49 4.45 16.16
C THR A 9 -31.24 4.04 15.38
N GLY A 10 -31.23 4.19 14.05
CA GLY A 10 -30.22 3.63 13.15
C GLY A 10 -29.08 4.56 12.72
N TYR A 11 -29.05 5.83 13.15
CA TYR A 11 -28.09 6.84 12.66
C TYR A 11 -27.29 7.54 13.78
N GLY A 12 -27.07 6.87 14.90
CA GLY A 12 -26.06 7.30 15.89
C GLY A 12 -24.68 6.70 15.56
N PRO A 13 -23.56 7.40 15.80
CA PRO A 13 -22.22 6.83 15.62
C PRO A 13 -22.12 5.53 16.41
N ASN A 14 -22.04 4.40 15.71
CA ASN A 14 -22.04 3.08 16.34
C ASN A 14 -20.64 2.73 16.85
N SER A 15 -20.18 3.47 17.86
CA SER A 15 -18.88 3.24 18.52
C SER A 15 -18.75 1.81 19.07
N GLN A 16 -19.87 1.13 19.37
CA GLN A 16 -19.86 -0.27 19.81
C GLN A 16 -19.54 -1.25 18.65
N MET A 17 -20.02 -1.03 17.42
CA MET A 17 -19.57 -1.81 16.25
C MET A 17 -18.09 -1.57 15.93
N SER A 18 -17.54 -0.41 16.29
CA SER A 18 -16.15 -0.04 16.01
C SER A 18 -15.14 -0.74 16.94
N ILE A 19 -15.50 -1.01 18.20
CA ILE A 19 -14.61 -1.66 19.19
C ILE A 19 -14.21 -3.07 18.76
N PHE A 20 -15.15 -3.86 18.24
CA PHE A 20 -14.85 -5.21 17.74
C PHE A 20 -13.78 -5.18 16.64
N GLY A 21 -13.90 -4.25 15.70
CA GLY A 21 -12.92 -4.05 14.64
C GLY A 21 -11.52 -3.71 15.19
N TYR A 22 -11.44 -2.86 16.21
CA TYR A 22 -10.16 -2.52 16.85
C TYR A 22 -9.53 -3.70 17.60
N VAL A 23 -10.34 -4.53 18.27
CA VAL A 23 -9.83 -5.75 18.93
C VAL A 23 -9.24 -6.71 17.91
N VAL A 24 -9.96 -6.96 16.81
CA VAL A 24 -9.46 -7.82 15.72
C VAL A 24 -8.19 -7.23 15.09
N ALA A 25 -8.16 -5.93 14.81
CA ALA A 25 -6.99 -5.26 14.28
C ALA A 25 -5.77 -5.37 15.22
N ALA A 26 -5.97 -5.22 16.53
CA ALA A 26 -4.91 -5.37 17.52
C ALA A 26 -4.32 -6.79 17.50
N LEU A 27 -5.17 -7.83 17.42
CA LEU A 27 -4.72 -9.21 17.29
C LEU A 27 -3.91 -9.43 15.99
N VAL A 28 -4.37 -8.87 14.87
CA VAL A 28 -3.65 -8.93 13.60
C VAL A 28 -2.28 -8.25 13.71
N VAL A 29 -2.19 -7.08 14.34
CA VAL A 29 -0.90 -6.39 14.55
C VAL A 29 0.04 -7.22 15.42
N ILE A 30 -0.46 -7.82 16.50
CA ILE A 30 0.36 -8.68 17.37
C ILE A 30 0.95 -9.86 16.60
N VAL A 31 0.23 -10.40 15.61
CA VAL A 31 0.71 -11.51 14.77
C VAL A 31 1.62 -11.02 13.64
N LEU A 32 1.27 -9.94 12.94
CA LEU A 32 2.01 -9.48 11.76
C LEU A 32 3.29 -8.72 12.10
N LEU A 33 3.29 -7.94 13.18
CA LEU A 33 4.44 -7.11 13.58
C LEU A 33 5.71 -7.93 13.86
N PRO A 34 5.68 -9.10 14.53
CA PRO A 34 6.87 -9.95 14.66
C PRO A 34 7.28 -10.65 13.36
N VAL A 35 6.38 -10.78 12.38
CA VAL A 35 6.69 -11.35 11.05
C VAL A 35 7.31 -10.30 10.12
N LEU A 36 6.99 -9.01 10.33
CA LEU A 36 7.48 -7.90 9.52
C LEU A 36 9.02 -7.89 9.31
N PRO A 37 9.87 -8.15 10.32
CA PRO A 37 11.32 -8.21 10.12
C PRO A 37 11.76 -9.26 9.08
N LEU A 38 11.05 -10.39 8.97
CA LEU A 38 11.35 -11.42 7.99
C LEU A 38 11.08 -10.92 6.57
N PHE A 39 9.98 -10.19 6.38
CA PHE A 39 9.67 -9.55 5.10
C PHE A 39 10.72 -8.49 4.74
N VAL A 40 11.18 -7.70 5.71
CA VAL A 40 12.23 -6.69 5.48
C VAL A 40 13.54 -7.35 5.04
N ILE A 41 13.97 -8.42 5.70
CA ILE A 41 15.19 -9.16 5.32
C ILE A 41 15.03 -9.77 3.93
N GLY A 42 13.91 -10.44 3.66
CA GLY A 42 13.63 -11.02 2.34
C GLY A 42 13.60 -9.96 1.24
N TRP A 43 13.00 -8.80 1.50
CA TRP A 43 12.98 -7.67 0.59
C TRP A 43 14.39 -7.12 0.34
N LEU A 44 15.23 -7.02 1.37
CA LEU A 44 16.60 -6.54 1.23
C LEU A 44 17.44 -7.49 0.37
N ILE A 45 17.31 -8.81 0.60
CA ILE A 45 17.98 -9.83 -0.20
C ILE A 45 17.50 -9.76 -1.66
N TRP A 46 16.18 -9.68 -1.87
CA TRP A 46 15.62 -9.52 -3.21
C TRP A 46 16.17 -8.27 -3.90
N ARG A 47 16.16 -7.12 -3.22
CA ARG A 47 16.63 -5.85 -3.77
C ARG A 47 18.13 -5.88 -4.08
N ALA A 48 18.93 -6.51 -3.24
CA ALA A 48 20.39 -6.55 -3.40
C ALA A 48 20.86 -7.52 -4.49
N PHE A 49 20.13 -8.61 -4.75
CA PHE A 49 20.62 -9.70 -5.61
C PHE A 49 19.73 -10.03 -6.80
N LEU A 50 18.42 -9.79 -6.73
CA LEU A 50 17.44 -10.26 -7.73
C LEU A 50 16.73 -9.14 -8.47
N ALA A 51 16.71 -7.92 -7.91
CA ALA A 51 16.23 -6.77 -8.64
C ALA A 51 17.32 -6.37 -9.65
N PRO A 52 17.12 -6.56 -10.97
CA PRO A 52 17.97 -5.88 -11.93
C PRO A 52 17.91 -4.40 -11.60
N ASP A 53 19.05 -3.73 -11.60
CA ASP A 53 19.06 -2.28 -11.57
C ASP A 53 18.26 -1.83 -12.80
N GLU A 54 16.98 -1.51 -12.59
CA GLU A 54 16.37 -0.42 -13.34
C GLU A 54 17.14 0.82 -12.89
N GLU A 55 18.38 0.93 -13.39
CA GLU A 55 19.11 2.16 -13.44
C GLU A 55 18.14 3.13 -14.10
N GLU A 56 17.61 4.02 -13.26
CA GLU A 56 16.84 5.18 -13.63
C GLU A 56 17.36 5.68 -14.97
N HIS A 57 16.46 5.84 -15.95
CA HIS A 57 16.70 6.42 -17.27
C HIS A 57 17.83 7.45 -17.21
N SER A 58 19.06 6.95 -17.41
CA SER A 58 20.24 7.74 -17.11
C SER A 58 20.23 8.92 -18.07
N PHE A 59 20.46 10.13 -17.57
CA PHE A 59 20.67 11.31 -18.40
C PHE A 59 21.69 11.03 -19.52
N GLU A 60 22.61 10.09 -19.28
CA GLU A 60 23.59 9.58 -20.24
C GLU A 60 22.95 8.74 -21.38
N LYS A 61 21.92 7.93 -21.08
CA LYS A 61 21.13 7.20 -22.08
C LYS A 61 20.31 8.17 -22.95
N TRP A 62 19.64 9.15 -22.32
CA TRP A 62 18.92 10.20 -23.05
C TRP A 62 19.86 11.07 -23.90
N ARG A 63 21.05 11.42 -23.40
CA ARG A 63 22.08 12.15 -24.15
C ARG A 63 22.57 11.34 -25.36
N ARG A 64 22.79 10.04 -25.20
CA ARG A 64 23.21 9.16 -26.31
C ARG A 64 22.14 9.01 -27.39
N GLU A 65 20.86 8.97 -27.02
CA GLU A 65 19.74 8.86 -27.97
C GLU A 65 19.42 10.20 -28.64
N SER A 66 19.45 11.32 -27.92
CA SER A 66 19.16 12.66 -28.45
C SER A 66 20.27 13.27 -29.33
N GLY A 67 21.50 12.76 -29.24
CA GLY A 67 22.60 13.15 -30.12
C GLY A 67 22.54 12.57 -31.54
N ARG A 68 21.56 11.70 -31.84
CA ARG A 68 21.38 11.10 -33.17
C ARG A 68 20.36 11.94 -33.96
N PRO A 69 20.75 12.69 -34.99
CA PRO A 69 19.79 13.43 -35.80
C PRO A 69 18.80 12.46 -36.47
N PRO A 70 17.49 12.76 -36.48
CA PRO A 70 16.49 11.91 -37.11
C PRO A 70 16.61 12.05 -38.63
N GLY A 71 17.38 11.16 -39.25
CA GLY A 71 17.53 11.09 -40.69
C GLY A 71 18.94 10.70 -41.11
N ASP A 72 19.21 9.41 -41.10
CA ASP A 72 20.23 8.79 -41.96
C ASP A 72 19.82 7.33 -42.18
N THR A 73 18.85 7.16 -43.08
CA THR A 73 18.51 5.92 -43.79
C THR A 73 18.43 6.25 -45.26
#